data_AF-A0A0Q7MAY7-F1
#
_entry.id   AF-A0A0Q7MAY7-F1
#
_cell.length_a   1.000
_cell.length_b   1.000
_cell.length_c   1.000
_cell.angle_alpha   90.00
_cell.angle_beta   90.00
_cell.angle_gamma   90.00
#
_symmetry.space_group_name_H-M   'P 1'
#
loop_
_entity.id
_entity.type
_entity.pdbx_description
1 polymer ?
#
loop_
_entity_poly.entity_id
_entity_poly.type
_entity_poly.pdbx_seq_one_letter_code
_entity_poly.pdbx_strand_id
1 'polypeptide(L)'
;MSPAEGAPSTAVASRFDVLLVGSANVGRSLAAERLLRARLGADSAVTVTSAGIHVEPDDPVPQHMWDLLAREDLAVEGHHPRELSAAMVESADLVLTTTRRERSAVVRKVPAAVRRTFTLCELDRVATSLGPSALPEGDVAARLSALAQAAAAHRVGTAPPVAEDDDIPDPAATGRRGYERSFDQVRAAVDGIAWTVLSPPDEPGPPPPEVPRTSPGHRARNIAIAVVGSLVLLIVVATGGALVVTGALDNRLERFPDPVLTDRPDPPPPAKVGGPAPVTILVLGSTDDVRTEGGQDWAAAAAQTDMVMLAHVSADRSSVQVIAMPPDLSVDVPGTGPGTLRSAFAQGGPAGAVQTVEQLTNVRLDHVALTDSETFARVTDALGGVEVDLDNRLMVNGRQVFPAGLHRLTGEEALAWVRGDGVDDVSRSARSAVWLRAILDRLGDDDVRRNPAAWLRLLGVVSGSVAVDEGFDRSELVGLLTSVRDLGPGEVQVVPVPTTVVTTGDSPALVPDAAPFGILMDALRTDTLDEQLGAGP
;
A
#
# COMPACT_ATOMS: atom_id res chain seq x y z
N MET A 1 -62.35 -36.37 25.53
CA MET A 1 -62.74 -35.64 24.30
C MET A 1 -62.79 -34.16 24.63
N SER A 2 -62.03 -33.22 24.10
CA SER A 2 -60.75 -33.15 23.37
C SER A 2 -60.23 -31.73 23.70
N PRO A 3 -58.92 -31.50 23.89
CA PRO A 3 -58.39 -30.15 23.82
C PRO A 3 -58.28 -29.76 22.34
N ALA A 4 -58.79 -28.57 22.01
CA ALA A 4 -58.72 -28.01 20.67
C ALA A 4 -57.25 -27.67 20.33
N GLU A 5 -56.85 -28.11 19.14
CA GLU A 5 -55.54 -27.92 18.52
C GLU A 5 -55.11 -26.46 18.49
N GLY A 6 -53.91 -26.20 19.03
CA GLY A 6 -53.15 -25.01 18.69
C GLY A 6 -52.65 -25.15 17.25
N ALA A 7 -52.97 -24.16 16.41
CA ALA A 7 -52.37 -24.01 15.11
C ALA A 7 -50.84 -23.96 15.23
N PRO A 8 -50.08 -24.60 14.33
CA PRO A 8 -48.63 -24.43 14.31
C PRO A 8 -48.33 -22.97 13.96
N SER A 9 -47.69 -22.27 14.88
CA SER A 9 -46.97 -21.04 14.56
C SER A 9 -45.93 -21.41 13.51
N THR A 10 -46.21 -21.06 12.25
CA THR A 10 -45.21 -21.06 11.19
C THR A 10 -44.12 -20.09 11.62
N ALA A 11 -43.05 -20.63 12.19
CA ALA A 11 -41.81 -19.89 12.39
C ALA A 11 -41.41 -19.36 11.02
N VAL A 12 -41.49 -18.03 10.85
CA VAL A 12 -40.92 -17.35 9.70
C VAL A 12 -39.43 -17.67 9.75
N ALA A 13 -38.93 -18.46 8.80
CA ALA A 13 -37.50 -18.68 8.65
C ALA A 13 -36.84 -17.30 8.57
N SER A 14 -35.98 -16.98 9.54
CA SER A 14 -35.27 -15.71 9.58
C SER A 14 -34.35 -15.66 8.36
N ARG A 15 -34.73 -14.83 7.39
CA ARG A 15 -33.98 -14.61 6.15
C ARG A 15 -32.60 -14.04 6.48
N PHE A 16 -31.55 -14.53 5.82
CA PHE A 16 -30.18 -14.06 6.03
C PHE A 16 -29.69 -13.28 4.81
N ASP A 17 -29.29 -12.02 4.99
CA ASP A 17 -28.97 -11.12 3.89
C ASP A 17 -27.44 -10.94 3.75
N VAL A 18 -26.92 -11.34 2.58
CA VAL A 18 -25.51 -11.21 2.19
C VAL A 18 -25.34 -10.10 1.15
N LEU A 19 -24.43 -9.17 1.40
CA LEU A 19 -24.08 -8.08 0.50
C LEU A 19 -22.65 -8.25 -0.04
N LEU A 20 -22.51 -8.37 -1.35
CA LEU A 20 -21.24 -8.41 -2.07
C LEU A 20 -20.85 -7.00 -2.52
N VAL A 21 -19.69 -6.51 -2.10
CA VAL A 21 -19.21 -5.17 -2.42
C VAL A 21 -17.97 -5.26 -3.29
N GLY A 22 -18.00 -4.56 -4.42
CA GLY A 22 -16.85 -4.43 -5.33
C GLY A 22 -16.60 -2.96 -5.66
N SER A 23 -15.71 -2.69 -6.62
CA SER A 23 -15.48 -1.34 -7.13
C SER A 23 -16.69 -0.80 -7.91
N ALA A 24 -16.93 -1.31 -9.12
CA ALA A 24 -17.93 -0.79 -10.05
C ALA A 24 -19.24 -1.59 -10.14
N ASN A 25 -19.38 -2.67 -9.36
CA ASN A 25 -20.56 -3.56 -9.39
C ASN A 25 -20.91 -4.19 -10.76
N VAL A 26 -19.93 -4.30 -11.66
CA VAL A 26 -20.09 -4.98 -12.96
C VAL A 26 -19.11 -6.14 -13.17
N GLY A 27 -18.21 -6.37 -12.20
CA GLY A 27 -17.13 -7.36 -12.28
C GLY A 27 -17.18 -8.39 -11.16
N ARG A 28 -16.16 -8.39 -10.29
CA ARG A 28 -15.92 -9.41 -9.24
C ARG A 28 -17.10 -9.56 -8.27
N SER A 29 -17.69 -8.47 -7.79
CA SER A 29 -18.83 -8.53 -6.84
C SER A 29 -20.11 -9.06 -7.47
N LEU A 30 -20.36 -8.72 -8.74
CA LEU A 30 -21.46 -9.29 -9.53
C LEU A 30 -21.25 -10.80 -9.74
N ALA A 31 -20.04 -11.20 -10.12
CA ALA A 31 -19.72 -12.61 -10.31
C ALA A 31 -19.89 -13.41 -9.01
N ALA A 32 -19.38 -12.87 -7.90
CA ALA A 32 -19.53 -13.47 -6.58
C ALA A 32 -21.01 -13.58 -6.16
N GLU A 33 -21.84 -12.56 -6.41
CA GLU A 33 -23.29 -12.63 -6.15
C GLU A 33 -23.95 -13.77 -6.93
N ARG A 34 -23.68 -13.84 -8.24
CA ARG A 34 -24.31 -14.82 -9.13
C ARG A 34 -23.89 -16.24 -8.78
N LEU A 35 -22.59 -16.46 -8.58
CA LEU A 35 -22.04 -17.75 -8.18
C LEU A 35 -22.61 -18.18 -6.82
N LEU A 36 -22.53 -17.32 -5.80
CA LEU A 36 -22.98 -17.69 -4.45
C LEU A 36 -24.48 -17.98 -4.43
N ARG A 37 -25.31 -17.17 -5.10
CA ARG A 37 -26.75 -17.44 -5.23
C ARG A 37 -27.02 -18.79 -5.91
N ALA A 38 -26.28 -19.11 -6.98
CA ALA A 38 -26.43 -20.37 -7.68
C ALA A 38 -26.00 -21.58 -6.83
N ARG A 39 -24.91 -21.46 -6.05
CA ARG A 39 -24.45 -22.55 -5.18
C ARG A 39 -25.38 -22.78 -3.98
N LEU A 40 -25.85 -21.72 -3.32
CA LEU A 40 -26.73 -21.85 -2.15
C LEU A 40 -28.14 -22.34 -2.51
N GLY A 41 -28.61 -22.06 -3.73
CA GLY A 41 -29.93 -22.45 -4.19
C GLY A 41 -31.06 -21.52 -3.71
N ALA A 42 -32.17 -21.51 -4.45
CA ALA A 42 -33.29 -20.59 -4.21
C ALA A 42 -34.04 -20.83 -2.88
N ASP A 43 -33.96 -22.04 -2.33
CA ASP A 43 -34.66 -22.44 -1.11
C ASP A 43 -33.83 -22.22 0.17
N SER A 44 -32.64 -21.63 0.07
CA SER A 44 -31.68 -21.47 1.18
C SER A 44 -32.09 -20.47 2.28
N ALA A 45 -33.18 -19.74 2.10
CA ALA A 45 -33.56 -18.58 2.91
C ALA A 45 -32.48 -17.46 2.97
N VAL A 46 -31.50 -17.50 2.06
CA VAL A 46 -30.42 -16.50 1.97
C VAL A 46 -30.68 -15.56 0.80
N THR A 47 -30.67 -14.25 1.04
CA THR A 47 -30.62 -13.27 -0.05
C THR A 47 -29.18 -12.87 -0.30
N VAL A 48 -28.71 -13.03 -1.53
CA VAL A 48 -27.41 -12.50 -1.94
C VAL A 48 -27.66 -11.31 -2.84
N THR A 49 -27.06 -10.14 -2.56
CA THR A 49 -27.12 -8.94 -3.41
C THR A 49 -25.73 -8.37 -3.58
N SER A 50 -25.54 -7.47 -4.55
CA SER A 50 -24.27 -6.75 -4.72
C SER A 50 -24.44 -5.25 -4.91
N ALA A 51 -23.35 -4.53 -4.61
CA ALA A 51 -23.19 -3.10 -4.79
C ALA A 51 -21.72 -2.73 -5.10
N GLY A 52 -21.49 -1.46 -5.45
CA GLY A 52 -20.17 -0.93 -5.79
C GLY A 52 -19.84 0.33 -4.99
N ILE A 53 -18.57 0.52 -4.64
CA ILE A 53 -18.10 1.73 -3.94
C ILE A 53 -17.88 2.92 -4.89
N HIS A 54 -17.72 2.68 -6.18
CA HIS A 54 -17.58 3.68 -7.24
C HIS A 54 -18.34 3.19 -8.48
N VAL A 55 -19.60 3.60 -8.61
CA VAL A 55 -20.49 3.12 -9.67
C VAL A 55 -20.81 4.25 -10.65
N GLU A 56 -20.55 3.99 -11.93
CA GLU A 56 -21.08 4.83 -13.00
C GLU A 56 -22.47 4.29 -13.38
N PRO A 57 -23.52 5.14 -13.40
CA PRO A 57 -24.84 4.74 -13.88
C PRO A 57 -24.76 4.21 -15.31
N ASP A 58 -25.44 3.10 -15.58
CA ASP A 58 -25.51 2.44 -16.90
C ASP A 58 -24.21 1.78 -17.40
N ASP A 59 -23.18 1.63 -16.55
CA ASP A 59 -21.98 0.88 -16.91
C ASP A 59 -22.34 -0.56 -17.31
N PRO A 60 -21.99 -1.01 -18.54
CA PRO A 60 -22.32 -2.36 -18.96
C PRO A 60 -21.41 -3.36 -18.26
N VAL A 61 -21.92 -4.59 -18.08
CA VAL A 61 -21.08 -5.72 -17.70
C VAL A 61 -20.01 -5.93 -18.78
N PRO A 62 -18.71 -5.90 -18.45
CA PRO A 62 -17.64 -6.10 -19.42
C PRO A 62 -17.81 -7.43 -20.16
N GLN A 63 -17.63 -7.43 -21.49
CA GLN A 63 -17.86 -8.62 -22.33
C GLN A 63 -17.14 -9.88 -21.81
N HIS A 64 -15.90 -9.73 -21.33
CA HIS A 64 -15.13 -10.84 -20.77
C HIS A 64 -15.78 -11.44 -19.52
N MET A 65 -16.36 -10.61 -18.65
CA MET A 65 -17.09 -11.09 -17.47
C MET A 65 -18.42 -11.72 -17.89
N TRP A 66 -19.12 -11.13 -18.86
CA TRP A 66 -20.34 -11.69 -19.43
C TRP A 66 -20.09 -13.10 -19.98
N ASP A 67 -19.04 -13.29 -20.77
CA ASP A 67 -18.66 -14.59 -21.34
C ASP A 67 -18.35 -15.63 -20.26
N LEU A 68 -17.70 -15.23 -19.15
CA LEU A 68 -17.36 -16.11 -18.04
C LEU A 68 -18.59 -16.53 -17.24
N LEU A 69 -19.52 -15.61 -16.99
CA LEU A 69 -20.78 -15.90 -16.32
C LEU A 69 -21.70 -16.78 -17.18
N ALA A 70 -21.75 -16.52 -18.50
CA ALA A 70 -22.50 -17.33 -19.45
C ALA A 70 -21.99 -18.78 -19.51
N ARG A 71 -20.69 -19.03 -19.33
CA ARG A 71 -20.12 -20.39 -19.27
C ARG A 71 -20.58 -21.19 -18.04
N GLU A 72 -20.99 -20.51 -16.97
CA GLU A 72 -21.55 -21.12 -15.76
C GLU A 72 -23.09 -21.10 -15.78
N ASP A 73 -23.71 -20.79 -16.93
CA ASP A 73 -25.16 -20.61 -17.09
C ASP A 73 -25.77 -19.55 -16.13
N LEU A 74 -24.99 -18.51 -15.78
CA LEU A 74 -25.39 -17.45 -14.87
C LEU A 74 -25.89 -16.22 -15.63
N ALA A 75 -27.19 -15.94 -15.51
CA ALA A 75 -27.82 -14.81 -16.19
C ALA A 75 -27.30 -13.45 -15.69
N VAL A 76 -27.08 -12.54 -16.64
CA VAL A 76 -26.60 -11.16 -16.40
C VAL A 76 -27.52 -10.11 -17.00
N GLU A 77 -28.51 -10.52 -17.78
CA GLU A 77 -29.50 -9.67 -18.42
C GLU A 77 -30.30 -8.88 -17.36
N GLY A 78 -30.42 -7.57 -17.58
CA GLY A 78 -31.13 -6.67 -16.66
C GLY A 78 -30.39 -6.35 -15.36
N HIS A 79 -29.11 -6.72 -15.25
CA HIS A 79 -28.26 -6.21 -14.16
C HIS A 79 -27.96 -4.73 -14.40
N HIS A 80 -28.19 -3.92 -13.36
CA HIS A 80 -27.80 -2.51 -13.32
C HIS A 80 -26.90 -2.32 -12.11
N PRO A 81 -25.68 -1.75 -12.29
CA PRO A 81 -24.80 -1.53 -11.16
C PRO A 81 -25.42 -0.55 -10.15
N ARG A 82 -25.23 -0.84 -8.86
CA ARG A 82 -25.83 -0.12 -7.73
C ARG A 82 -24.77 0.44 -6.83
N GLU A 83 -24.84 1.73 -6.55
CA GLU A 83 -23.93 2.37 -5.61
C GLU A 83 -24.18 1.92 -4.16
N LEU A 84 -23.11 1.71 -3.41
CA LEU A 84 -23.13 1.28 -2.02
C LEU A 84 -23.70 2.38 -1.11
N SER A 85 -24.86 2.12 -0.51
CA SER A 85 -25.45 2.98 0.52
C SER A 85 -25.25 2.41 1.94
N ALA A 86 -25.30 3.29 2.94
CA ALA A 86 -25.24 2.88 4.34
C ALA A 86 -26.39 1.92 4.70
N ALA A 87 -27.60 2.19 4.19
CA ALA A 87 -28.77 1.35 4.41
C ALA A 87 -28.58 -0.09 3.92
N MET A 88 -27.91 -0.30 2.77
CA MET A 88 -27.60 -1.65 2.28
C MET A 88 -26.66 -2.40 3.23
N VAL A 89 -25.65 -1.69 3.75
CA VAL A 89 -24.70 -2.26 4.71
C VAL A 89 -25.40 -2.57 6.02
N GLU A 90 -26.24 -1.66 6.53
CA GLU A 90 -26.99 -1.82 7.78
C GLU A 90 -27.98 -2.99 7.74
N SER A 91 -28.63 -3.22 6.60
CA SER A 91 -29.59 -4.32 6.42
C SER A 91 -28.94 -5.69 6.21
N ALA A 92 -27.65 -5.74 5.85
CA ALA A 92 -26.97 -7.02 5.60
C ALA A 92 -26.53 -7.70 6.90
N ASP A 93 -26.73 -9.01 7.01
CA ASP A 93 -26.20 -9.82 8.10
C ASP A 93 -24.70 -10.15 7.89
N LEU A 94 -24.28 -10.21 6.62
CA LEU A 94 -22.90 -10.46 6.20
C LEU A 94 -22.53 -9.59 5.00
N VAL A 95 -21.38 -8.93 5.07
CA VAL A 95 -20.81 -8.15 3.97
C VAL A 95 -19.52 -8.78 3.50
N LEU A 96 -19.43 -9.06 2.21
CA LEU A 96 -18.27 -9.68 1.57
C LEU A 96 -17.70 -8.73 0.53
N THR A 97 -16.41 -8.46 0.63
CA THR A 97 -15.71 -7.56 -0.30
C THR A 97 -14.70 -8.32 -1.13
N THR A 98 -14.36 -7.81 -2.31
CA THR A 98 -13.38 -8.48 -3.19
C THR A 98 -11.94 -8.07 -2.86
N THR A 99 -11.79 -6.96 -2.13
CA THR A 99 -10.52 -6.47 -1.58
C THR A 99 -10.67 -5.89 -0.18
N ARG A 100 -9.56 -5.77 0.55
CA ARG A 100 -9.42 -5.09 1.83
C ARG A 100 -9.68 -3.59 1.71
N ARG A 101 -9.38 -2.99 0.56
CA ARG A 101 -9.71 -1.57 0.29
C ARG A 101 -11.23 -1.35 0.32
N GLU A 102 -11.99 -2.20 -0.35
CA GLU A 102 -13.46 -2.18 -0.34
C GLU A 102 -14.01 -2.47 1.07
N ARG A 103 -13.37 -3.40 1.81
CA ARG A 103 -13.70 -3.67 3.22
C ARG A 103 -13.56 -2.41 4.07
N SER A 104 -12.45 -1.69 3.92
CA SER A 104 -12.21 -0.42 4.61
C SER A 104 -13.23 0.64 4.20
N ALA A 105 -13.66 0.70 2.94
CA ALA A 105 -14.70 1.62 2.49
C ALA A 105 -16.07 1.32 3.12
N VAL A 106 -16.46 0.04 3.23
CA VAL A 106 -17.67 -0.39 3.95
C VAL A 106 -17.61 0.03 5.41
N VAL A 107 -16.49 -0.25 6.09
CA VAL A 107 -16.30 0.07 7.51
C VAL A 107 -16.27 1.57 7.76
N ARG A 108 -15.64 2.37 6.90
CA ARG A 108 -15.69 3.84 7.00
C ARG A 108 -17.12 4.38 6.87
N LYS A 109 -17.94 3.76 6.02
CA LYS A 109 -19.33 4.16 5.82
C LYS A 109 -20.23 3.73 6.98
N VAL A 110 -20.02 2.52 7.52
CA VAL A 110 -20.76 1.98 8.68
C VAL A 110 -19.79 1.27 9.64
N PRO A 111 -19.22 1.96 10.64
CA PRO A 111 -18.23 1.39 11.56
C PRO A 111 -18.73 0.18 12.36
N ALA A 112 -20.02 0.13 12.66
CA ALA A 112 -20.63 -1.01 13.36
C ALA A 112 -20.58 -2.33 12.56
N ALA A 113 -20.36 -2.28 11.25
CA ALA A 113 -20.33 -3.46 10.38
C ALA A 113 -19.00 -4.23 10.43
N VAL A 114 -17.97 -3.74 11.14
CA VAL A 114 -16.62 -4.35 11.22
C VAL A 114 -16.67 -5.85 11.49
N ARG A 115 -17.49 -6.30 12.45
CA ARG A 115 -17.55 -7.72 12.86
C ARG A 115 -18.23 -8.65 11.86
N ARG A 116 -18.90 -8.09 10.85
CA ARG A 116 -19.62 -8.84 9.82
C ARG A 116 -19.19 -8.47 8.40
N THR A 117 -18.02 -7.83 8.27
CA THR A 117 -17.44 -7.46 6.97
C THR A 117 -16.09 -8.13 6.78
N PHE A 118 -15.97 -8.97 5.75
CA PHE A 118 -14.78 -9.76 5.43
C PHE A 118 -14.45 -9.64 3.95
N THR A 119 -13.19 -9.89 3.56
CA THR A 119 -12.95 -10.17 2.14
C THR A 119 -13.44 -11.58 1.79
N LEU A 120 -13.72 -11.82 0.52
CA LEU A 120 -14.20 -13.12 0.04
C LEU A 120 -13.18 -14.24 0.34
N CYS A 121 -11.90 -13.97 0.08
CA CYS A 121 -10.80 -14.88 0.38
C CYS A 121 -10.55 -15.05 1.89
N GLU A 122 -10.75 -14.01 2.70
CA GLU A 122 -10.68 -14.09 4.15
C GLU A 122 -11.75 -15.05 4.70
N LEU A 123 -13.00 -14.90 4.24
CA LEU A 123 -14.08 -15.79 4.68
C LEU A 123 -13.90 -17.22 4.20
N ASP A 124 -13.50 -17.43 2.94
CA ASP A 124 -13.20 -18.76 2.40
C ASP A 124 -12.10 -19.48 3.17
N ARG A 125 -11.00 -18.78 3.50
CA ARG A 125 -9.91 -19.35 4.29
C ARG A 125 -10.40 -19.84 5.65
N VAL A 126 -11.22 -19.02 6.33
CA VAL A 126 -11.82 -19.43 7.61
C VAL A 126 -12.77 -20.61 7.42
N ALA A 127 -13.63 -20.57 6.40
CA ALA A 127 -14.60 -21.61 6.10
C ALA A 127 -13.92 -22.96 5.86
N THR A 128 -12.93 -22.98 4.97
CA THR A 128 -12.15 -24.16 4.62
C THR A 128 -11.32 -24.68 5.80
N SER A 129 -10.80 -23.79 6.66
CA SER A 129 -10.07 -24.19 7.87
C SER A 129 -10.97 -24.80 8.95
N LEU A 130 -12.21 -24.33 9.08
CA LEU A 130 -13.18 -24.85 10.05
C LEU A 130 -13.81 -26.16 9.57
N GLY A 131 -14.12 -26.23 8.27
CA GLY A 131 -14.83 -27.34 7.65
C GLY A 131 -16.31 -27.43 8.08
N PRO A 132 -17.12 -28.24 7.37
CA PRO A 132 -18.56 -28.35 7.60
C PRO A 132 -18.94 -28.87 8.99
N SER A 133 -18.07 -29.66 9.61
CA SER A 133 -18.28 -30.27 10.94
C SER A 133 -18.21 -29.27 12.08
N ALA A 134 -17.55 -28.12 11.87
CA ALA A 134 -17.44 -27.07 12.88
C ALA A 134 -18.69 -26.17 12.94
N LEU A 135 -19.56 -26.24 11.92
CA LEU A 135 -20.81 -25.48 11.87
C LEU A 135 -21.96 -26.29 12.47
N PRO A 136 -22.91 -25.64 13.17
CA PRO A 136 -24.06 -26.32 13.75
C PRO A 136 -24.92 -27.01 12.68
N GLU A 137 -25.63 -28.07 13.08
CA GLU A 137 -26.71 -28.61 12.26
C GLU A 137 -27.82 -27.55 12.11
N GLY A 138 -28.35 -27.40 10.90
CA GLY A 138 -29.35 -26.36 10.62
C GLY A 138 -29.48 -26.09 9.13
N ASP A 139 -30.34 -25.12 8.81
CA ASP A 139 -30.46 -24.61 7.44
C ASP A 139 -29.22 -23.78 7.03
N VAL A 140 -29.15 -23.47 5.73
CA VAL A 140 -28.03 -22.75 5.12
C VAL A 140 -27.83 -21.37 5.77
N ALA A 141 -28.93 -20.69 6.12
CA ALA A 141 -28.92 -19.39 6.79
C ALA A 141 -28.29 -19.47 8.18
N ALA A 142 -28.67 -20.45 9.00
CA ALA A 142 -28.09 -20.66 10.33
C ALA A 142 -26.59 -21.01 10.23
N ARG A 143 -26.21 -21.84 9.26
CA ARG A 143 -24.80 -22.23 9.03
C ARG A 143 -23.94 -21.05 8.55
N LEU A 144 -24.45 -20.18 7.68
CA LEU A 144 -23.77 -18.93 7.29
C LEU A 144 -23.64 -17.95 8.45
N SER A 145 -24.67 -17.81 9.28
CA SER A 145 -24.61 -16.97 10.49
C SER A 145 -23.53 -17.46 11.46
N ALA A 146 -23.47 -18.77 11.69
CA ALA A 146 -22.43 -19.38 12.52
C ALA A 146 -21.02 -19.20 11.92
N LEU A 147 -20.87 -19.36 10.60
CA LEU A 147 -19.60 -19.12 9.91
C LEU A 147 -19.15 -17.66 10.05
N ALA A 148 -20.05 -16.69 9.86
CA ALA A 148 -19.75 -15.26 10.02
C ALA A 148 -19.31 -14.92 11.45
N GLN A 149 -19.98 -15.50 12.46
CA GLN A 149 -19.61 -15.33 13.87
C GLN A 149 -18.25 -15.96 14.19
N ALA A 150 -17.99 -17.16 13.66
CA ALA A 150 -16.70 -17.83 13.83
C ALA A 150 -15.58 -17.04 13.14
N ALA A 151 -15.79 -16.54 11.92
CA ALA A 151 -14.83 -15.69 11.23
C ALA A 151 -14.52 -14.40 12.00
N ALA A 152 -15.52 -13.79 12.64
CA ALA A 152 -15.29 -12.63 13.49
C ALA A 152 -14.40 -12.95 14.70
N ALA A 153 -14.55 -14.15 15.28
CA ALA A 153 -13.75 -14.61 16.42
C ALA A 153 -12.33 -15.04 16.03
N HIS A 154 -12.15 -15.59 14.81
CA HIS A 154 -10.87 -16.10 14.30
C HIS A 154 -10.02 -15.05 13.56
N ARG A 155 -10.50 -13.81 13.46
CA ARG A 155 -9.86 -12.72 12.70
C ARG A 155 -8.40 -12.42 13.05
N VAL A 156 -7.97 -12.74 14.27
CA VAL A 156 -6.59 -12.53 14.76
C VAL A 156 -5.70 -13.78 14.58
N GLY A 157 -6.28 -14.97 14.39
CA GLY A 157 -5.56 -16.25 14.38
C GLY A 157 -5.39 -16.91 13.01
N THR A 158 -6.12 -16.47 11.98
CA THR A 158 -6.09 -17.01 10.60
C THR A 158 -5.73 -15.93 9.58
N ALA A 159 -4.73 -15.10 9.90
CA ALA A 159 -4.14 -14.17 8.95
C ALA A 159 -3.49 -14.94 7.78
N PRO A 160 -3.57 -14.44 6.54
CA PRO A 160 -2.88 -15.07 5.43
C PRO A 160 -1.35 -14.96 5.62
N PRO A 161 -0.56 -15.85 4.99
CA PRO A 161 0.89 -15.73 4.97
C PRO A 161 1.36 -14.39 4.38
N VAL A 162 0.61 -13.85 3.39
CA VAL A 162 0.82 -12.54 2.80
C VAL A 162 -0.52 -11.80 2.76
N ALA A 163 -0.54 -10.54 3.18
CA ALA A 163 -1.77 -9.78 3.33
C ALA A 163 -2.54 -9.58 2.00
N GLU A 164 -1.85 -9.62 0.86
CA GLU A 164 -2.40 -9.57 -0.50
C GLU A 164 -3.18 -10.82 -0.91
N ASP A 165 -2.99 -11.96 -0.23
CA ASP A 165 -3.75 -13.18 -0.51
C ASP A 165 -5.26 -13.03 -0.23
N ASP A 166 -5.65 -11.95 0.47
CA ASP A 166 -7.04 -11.58 0.73
C ASP A 166 -7.67 -10.67 -0.34
N ASP A 167 -6.88 -10.20 -1.31
CA ASP A 167 -7.31 -9.31 -2.38
C ASP A 167 -7.41 -10.04 -3.72
N ILE A 168 -8.59 -10.05 -4.32
CA ILE A 168 -8.78 -10.49 -5.71
C ILE A 168 -8.48 -9.27 -6.59
N PRO A 169 -7.45 -9.23 -7.46
CA PRO A 169 -7.10 -8.03 -8.21
C PRO A 169 -8.20 -7.56 -9.19
N ASP A 170 -8.27 -6.25 -9.47
CA ASP A 170 -9.21 -5.72 -10.47
C ASP A 170 -8.78 -6.12 -11.89
N PRO A 171 -9.64 -6.84 -12.65
CA PRO A 171 -9.29 -7.30 -13.98
C PRO A 171 -9.32 -6.20 -15.06
N ALA A 172 -9.84 -4.99 -14.77
CA ALA A 172 -10.06 -3.94 -15.78
C ALA A 172 -8.79 -3.56 -16.57
N ALA A 173 -7.64 -3.53 -15.92
CA ALA A 173 -6.36 -3.14 -16.54
C ALA A 173 -5.62 -4.28 -17.25
N THR A 174 -6.07 -5.54 -17.12
CA THR A 174 -5.30 -6.74 -17.50
C THR A 174 -5.91 -7.55 -18.65
N GLY A 175 -7.01 -7.07 -19.23
CA GLY A 175 -7.69 -7.70 -20.37
C GLY A 175 -8.21 -9.11 -20.06
N ARG A 176 -8.47 -9.93 -21.09
CA ARG A 176 -9.11 -11.25 -20.94
C ARG A 176 -8.49 -12.16 -19.88
N ARG A 177 -7.16 -12.27 -19.83
CA ARG A 177 -6.45 -13.13 -18.85
C ARG A 177 -6.62 -12.67 -17.41
N GLY A 178 -6.77 -11.36 -17.22
CA GLY A 178 -7.12 -10.76 -15.94
C GLY A 178 -8.49 -11.19 -15.47
N TYR A 179 -9.49 -11.03 -16.35
CA TYR A 179 -10.86 -11.46 -16.07
C TYR A 179 -10.96 -12.94 -15.75
N GLU A 180 -10.28 -13.80 -16.52
CA GLU A 180 -10.21 -15.26 -16.25
C GLU A 180 -9.63 -15.55 -14.86
N ARG A 181 -8.48 -14.93 -14.51
CA ARG A 181 -7.83 -15.15 -13.21
C ARG A 181 -8.69 -14.65 -12.04
N SER A 182 -9.21 -13.42 -12.12
CA SER A 182 -10.03 -12.86 -11.05
C SER A 182 -11.34 -13.64 -10.90
N PHE A 183 -11.92 -14.13 -12.00
CA PHE A 183 -13.10 -14.98 -11.94
C PHE A 183 -12.81 -16.34 -11.31
N ASP A 184 -11.69 -16.99 -11.66
CA ASP A 184 -11.27 -18.25 -11.04
C ASP A 184 -11.05 -18.11 -9.53
N GLN A 185 -10.47 -16.99 -9.08
CA GLN A 185 -10.32 -16.69 -7.65
C GLN A 185 -11.67 -16.47 -6.95
N VAL A 186 -12.57 -15.69 -7.56
CA VAL A 186 -13.94 -15.51 -7.04
C VAL A 186 -14.67 -16.85 -6.94
N ARG A 187 -14.59 -17.66 -8.00
CA ARG A 187 -15.24 -18.97 -8.07
C ARG A 187 -14.68 -19.91 -6.99
N ALA A 188 -13.36 -20.01 -6.86
CA ALA A 188 -12.74 -20.85 -5.85
C ALA A 188 -13.18 -20.46 -4.43
N ALA A 189 -13.18 -19.16 -4.11
CA ALA A 189 -13.58 -18.69 -2.79
C ALA A 189 -15.07 -18.92 -2.51
N VAL A 190 -15.94 -18.68 -3.51
CA VAL A 190 -17.37 -18.98 -3.39
C VAL A 190 -17.61 -20.48 -3.22
N ASP A 191 -16.91 -21.32 -3.99
CA ASP A 191 -17.04 -22.78 -3.92
C ASP A 191 -16.61 -23.31 -2.55
N GLY A 192 -15.54 -22.78 -1.94
CA GLY A 192 -15.09 -23.16 -0.59
C GLY A 192 -16.05 -22.73 0.53
N ILE A 193 -16.59 -21.51 0.44
CA ILE A 193 -17.65 -21.04 1.36
C ILE A 193 -18.90 -21.92 1.22
N ALA A 194 -19.35 -22.14 -0.02
CA ALA A 194 -20.54 -22.94 -0.30
C ALA A 194 -20.37 -24.39 0.17
N TRP A 195 -19.22 -25.01 -0.10
CA TRP A 195 -18.92 -26.35 0.38
C TRP A 195 -19.02 -26.45 1.91
N THR A 196 -18.41 -25.51 2.63
CA THR A 196 -18.44 -25.51 4.10
C THR A 196 -19.88 -25.42 4.66
N VAL A 197 -20.71 -24.59 4.04
CA VAL A 197 -22.08 -24.35 4.49
C VAL A 197 -23.06 -25.43 4.04
N LEU A 198 -22.88 -26.01 2.85
CA LEU A 198 -23.83 -26.95 2.24
C LEU A 198 -23.51 -28.42 2.55
N SER A 199 -22.24 -28.78 2.77
CA SER A 199 -21.88 -30.16 3.03
C SER A 199 -22.30 -30.62 4.43
N PRO A 200 -22.73 -31.89 4.58
CA PRO A 200 -23.02 -32.47 5.88
C PRO A 200 -21.71 -32.63 6.71
N PRO A 201 -21.81 -32.67 8.06
CA PRO A 201 -20.65 -32.72 8.96
C PRO A 201 -19.66 -33.87 8.70
N ASP A 202 -20.11 -34.97 8.12
CA ASP A 202 -19.32 -36.21 7.94
C ASP A 202 -18.67 -36.35 6.54
N GLU A 203 -18.76 -35.34 5.67
CA GLU A 203 -18.21 -35.42 4.31
C GLU A 203 -16.71 -35.03 4.25
N PRO A 204 -15.82 -35.87 3.69
CA PRO A 204 -14.41 -35.52 3.51
C PRO A 204 -14.26 -34.29 2.63
N GLY A 205 -13.42 -33.33 3.03
CA GLY A 205 -13.24 -32.09 2.28
C GLY A 205 -12.67 -32.27 0.88
N PRO A 206 -12.91 -31.29 -0.02
CA PRO A 206 -12.34 -31.30 -1.36
C PRO A 206 -10.82 -31.40 -1.24
N PRO A 207 -10.17 -32.25 -2.06
CA PRO A 207 -8.72 -32.36 -2.03
C PRO A 207 -8.11 -30.98 -2.34
N PRO A 208 -7.02 -30.59 -1.67
CA PRO A 208 -6.30 -29.37 -2.01
C PRO A 208 -5.90 -29.39 -3.50
N PRO A 209 -5.86 -28.23 -4.18
CA PRO A 209 -5.60 -28.16 -5.61
C PRO A 209 -4.35 -28.95 -5.98
N GLU A 210 -4.52 -29.88 -6.91
CA GLU A 210 -3.48 -30.81 -7.34
C GLU A 210 -2.41 -30.03 -8.13
N VAL A 211 -1.31 -29.68 -7.47
CA VAL A 211 -0.13 -29.14 -8.15
C VAL A 211 0.38 -30.24 -9.10
N PRO A 212 0.55 -29.99 -10.41
CA PRO A 212 0.97 -31.02 -11.35
C PRO A 212 2.33 -31.60 -10.96
N ARG A 213 2.32 -32.79 -10.33
CA ARG A 213 3.52 -33.54 -10.01
C ARG A 213 4.00 -34.25 -11.26
N THR A 214 4.83 -33.57 -12.04
CA THR A 214 5.53 -34.20 -13.15
C THR A 214 6.49 -35.27 -12.61
N SER A 215 6.37 -36.48 -13.16
CA SER A 215 7.12 -37.70 -12.78
C SER A 215 8.65 -37.53 -12.81
N PRO A 216 9.38 -38.06 -11.80
CA PRO A 216 10.82 -37.95 -11.68
C PRO A 216 11.52 -39.07 -12.46
N GLY A 217 12.37 -38.70 -13.42
CA GLY A 217 13.21 -39.69 -14.11
C GLY A 217 14.31 -39.07 -14.98
N HIS A 218 14.03 -37.94 -15.63
CA HIS A 218 15.03 -37.24 -16.47
C HIS A 218 15.25 -35.77 -16.10
N ARG A 219 14.42 -35.21 -15.21
CA ARG A 219 14.51 -33.80 -14.77
C ARG A 219 15.61 -33.56 -13.73
N ALA A 220 15.96 -34.51 -12.87
CA ALA A 220 16.95 -34.28 -11.82
C ALA A 220 18.34 -33.89 -12.37
N ARG A 221 18.76 -34.48 -13.50
CA ARG A 221 20.01 -34.12 -14.18
C ARG A 221 19.94 -32.73 -14.83
N ASN A 222 18.80 -32.39 -15.45
CA ASN A 222 18.62 -31.09 -16.09
C ASN A 222 18.34 -29.96 -15.08
N ILE A 223 17.73 -30.26 -13.94
CA ILE A 223 17.54 -29.34 -12.81
C ILE A 223 18.86 -29.10 -12.11
N ALA A 224 19.69 -30.13 -11.89
CA ALA A 224 21.04 -29.92 -11.34
C ALA A 224 21.90 -29.05 -12.27
N ILE A 225 21.85 -29.27 -13.59
CA ILE A 225 22.55 -28.43 -14.57
C ILE A 225 21.95 -27.01 -14.62
N ALA A 226 20.63 -26.86 -14.51
CA ALA A 226 19.96 -25.55 -14.48
C ALA A 226 20.20 -24.79 -13.18
N VAL A 227 20.29 -25.48 -12.03
CA VAL A 227 20.58 -24.90 -10.70
C VAL A 227 22.05 -24.50 -10.62
N VAL A 228 22.98 -25.33 -11.11
CA VAL A 228 24.40 -24.95 -11.18
C VAL A 228 24.60 -23.85 -12.21
N GLY A 229 23.92 -23.91 -13.36
CA GLY A 229 23.92 -22.87 -14.38
C GLY A 229 23.33 -21.54 -13.88
N SER A 230 22.26 -21.57 -13.09
CA SER A 230 21.69 -20.38 -12.47
C SER A 230 22.52 -19.87 -11.30
N LEU A 231 23.18 -20.73 -10.53
CA LEU A 231 24.13 -20.31 -9.50
C LEU A 231 25.37 -19.65 -10.12
N VAL A 232 25.90 -20.22 -11.21
CA VAL A 232 27.02 -19.64 -11.96
C VAL A 232 26.59 -18.36 -12.67
N LEU A 233 25.39 -18.28 -13.23
CA LEU A 233 24.83 -17.04 -13.77
C LEU A 233 24.63 -15.99 -12.67
N LEU A 234 24.18 -16.38 -11.49
CA LEU A 234 23.96 -15.49 -10.34
C LEU A 234 25.30 -15.03 -9.76
N ILE A 235 26.34 -15.87 -9.77
CA ILE A 235 27.72 -15.48 -9.44
C ILE A 235 28.31 -14.58 -10.53
N VAL A 236 28.09 -14.86 -11.82
CA VAL A 236 28.57 -14.03 -12.93
C VAL A 236 27.81 -12.70 -13.01
N VAL A 237 26.54 -12.65 -12.62
CA VAL A 237 25.73 -11.42 -12.50
C VAL A 237 26.05 -10.71 -11.19
N ALA A 238 26.36 -11.40 -10.09
CA ALA A 238 26.81 -10.76 -8.85
C ALA A 238 28.23 -10.20 -8.98
N THR A 239 29.16 -10.93 -9.59
CA THR A 239 30.56 -10.53 -9.77
C THR A 239 30.73 -9.61 -10.98
N GLY A 240 30.10 -9.93 -12.12
CA GLY A 240 30.10 -9.09 -13.32
C GLY A 240 29.17 -7.87 -13.17
N GLY A 241 28.05 -8.00 -12.48
CA GLY A 241 27.21 -6.88 -12.08
C GLY A 241 27.88 -6.02 -11.02
N ALA A 242 28.54 -6.58 -10.00
CA ALA A 242 29.36 -5.75 -9.09
C ALA A 242 30.45 -4.98 -9.84
N LEU A 243 31.15 -5.60 -10.80
CA LEU A 243 32.21 -4.95 -11.57
C LEU A 243 31.69 -3.90 -12.58
N VAL A 244 30.57 -4.16 -13.26
CA VAL A 244 29.93 -3.24 -14.21
C VAL A 244 29.19 -2.11 -13.47
N VAL A 245 28.53 -2.42 -12.35
CA VAL A 245 27.94 -1.43 -11.45
C VAL A 245 29.05 -0.58 -10.84
N THR A 246 30.20 -1.14 -10.41
CA THR A 246 31.36 -0.34 -9.95
C THR A 246 31.85 0.63 -11.02
N GLY A 247 32.08 0.15 -12.26
CA GLY A 247 32.62 0.99 -13.33
C GLY A 247 31.63 1.99 -13.96
N ALA A 248 30.32 1.72 -13.91
CA ALA A 248 29.30 2.61 -14.50
C ALA A 248 28.80 3.70 -13.52
N LEU A 249 28.93 3.47 -12.20
CA LEU A 249 28.49 4.42 -11.17
C LEU A 249 29.60 5.36 -10.66
N ASP A 250 30.86 5.14 -11.04
CA ASP A 250 32.01 5.96 -10.60
C ASP A 250 32.01 7.39 -11.18
N ASN A 251 31.12 7.73 -12.11
CA ASN A 251 31.17 8.98 -12.87
C ASN A 251 29.98 9.96 -12.66
N ARG A 252 29.09 9.76 -11.66
CA ARG A 252 27.82 10.53 -11.57
C ARG A 252 27.34 10.99 -10.17
N LEU A 253 28.03 10.63 -9.09
CA LEU A 253 27.70 11.13 -7.75
C LEU A 253 28.40 12.47 -7.52
N GLU A 254 27.65 13.57 -7.57
CA GLU A 254 28.13 14.88 -7.13
C GLU A 254 28.09 14.92 -5.60
N ARG A 255 29.19 15.39 -5.01
CA ARG A 255 29.39 15.49 -3.58
C ARG A 255 29.45 16.95 -3.18
N PHE A 256 28.91 17.28 -2.02
CA PHE A 256 29.09 18.59 -1.41
C PHE A 256 29.83 18.42 -0.08
N PRO A 257 30.65 19.41 0.33
CA PRO A 257 31.40 19.31 1.58
C PRO A 257 30.46 19.09 2.76
N ASP A 258 30.85 18.21 3.69
CA ASP A 258 30.08 17.96 4.91
C ASP A 258 29.81 19.26 5.66
N PRO A 259 28.57 19.48 6.13
CA PRO A 259 28.27 20.65 6.93
C PRO A 259 29.01 20.57 8.27
N VAL A 260 30.00 21.47 8.46
CA VAL A 260 30.72 21.60 9.73
C VAL A 260 29.82 22.30 10.73
N LEU A 261 29.04 21.51 11.48
CA LEU A 261 28.14 22.00 12.52
C LEU A 261 28.76 21.79 13.91
N THR A 262 28.70 22.84 14.75
CA THR A 262 29.02 22.80 16.17
C THR A 262 27.75 22.60 17.00
N ASP A 263 27.82 21.89 18.14
CA ASP A 263 26.67 21.60 19.02
C ASP A 263 25.53 20.80 18.35
N ARG A 264 25.87 19.64 17.78
CA ARG A 264 24.88 18.70 17.23
C ARG A 264 24.29 17.81 18.34
N PRO A 265 23.04 17.34 18.20
CA PRO A 265 22.49 16.32 19.07
C PRO A 265 23.38 15.06 19.13
N ASP A 266 23.36 14.39 20.29
CA ASP A 266 24.00 13.09 20.44
C ASP A 266 23.33 12.04 19.53
N PRO A 267 24.09 11.14 18.89
CA PRO A 267 23.52 10.07 18.09
C PRO A 267 22.71 9.11 18.97
N PRO A 268 21.61 8.53 18.47
CA PRO A 268 20.83 7.56 19.23
C PRO A 268 21.68 6.31 19.56
N PRO A 269 21.50 5.69 20.74
CA PRO A 269 22.19 4.45 21.05
C PRO A 269 21.71 3.31 20.14
N PRO A 270 22.59 2.38 19.71
CA PRO A 270 22.18 1.23 18.91
C PRO A 270 21.26 0.30 19.72
N ALA A 271 20.29 -0.35 19.06
CA ALA A 271 19.34 -1.27 19.70
C ALA A 271 20.00 -2.46 20.42
N LYS A 272 21.23 -2.83 20.02
CA LYS A 272 22.06 -3.84 20.70
C LYS A 272 23.50 -3.35 20.78
N VAL A 273 24.20 -3.70 21.87
CA VAL A 273 25.63 -3.41 22.02
C VAL A 273 26.41 -4.06 20.85
N GLY A 274 27.03 -3.24 20.01
CA GLY A 274 27.74 -3.67 18.80
C GLY A 274 26.86 -3.94 17.58
N GLY A 275 25.55 -3.64 17.65
CA GLY A 275 24.65 -3.62 16.49
C GLY A 275 24.74 -2.30 15.71
N PRO A 276 24.13 -2.24 14.52
CA PRO A 276 24.07 -0.99 13.75
C PRO A 276 23.27 0.08 14.48
N ALA A 277 23.68 1.33 14.34
CA ALA A 277 22.94 2.49 14.80
C ALA A 277 21.75 2.78 13.86
N PRO A 278 20.68 3.42 14.35
CA PRO A 278 19.64 3.93 13.46
C PRO A 278 20.25 5.00 12.55
N VAL A 279 19.72 5.14 11.34
CA VAL A 279 20.23 6.07 10.33
C VAL A 279 19.13 7.05 9.95
N THR A 280 19.37 8.34 10.09
CA THR A 280 18.43 9.39 9.72
C THR A 280 19.00 10.24 8.59
N ILE A 281 18.28 10.28 7.47
CA ILE A 281 18.68 11.00 6.25
C ILE A 281 17.72 12.16 6.02
N LEU A 282 18.25 13.37 5.88
CA LEU A 282 17.49 14.52 5.40
C LEU A 282 17.39 14.49 3.89
N VAL A 283 16.17 14.48 3.36
CA VAL A 283 15.89 14.53 1.92
C VAL A 283 15.32 15.89 1.57
N LEU A 284 15.96 16.57 0.62
CA LEU A 284 15.54 17.86 0.08
C LEU A 284 15.18 17.67 -1.40
N GLY A 285 13.90 17.79 -1.73
CA GLY A 285 13.36 17.62 -3.09
C GLY A 285 13.05 18.95 -3.76
N SER A 286 13.46 19.09 -5.03
CA SER A 286 13.21 20.27 -5.86
C SER A 286 12.34 19.98 -7.10
N THR A 287 11.66 21.01 -7.61
CA THR A 287 10.89 20.91 -8.85
C THR A 287 11.76 20.80 -10.11
N ASP A 288 12.89 21.52 -10.20
CA ASP A 288 13.85 21.34 -11.30
C ASP A 288 15.17 20.75 -10.80
N ASP A 289 16.00 20.33 -11.76
CA ASP A 289 17.36 19.88 -11.48
C ASP A 289 18.20 21.07 -11.01
N VAL A 290 18.35 21.17 -9.70
CA VAL A 290 19.19 22.17 -9.02
C VAL A 290 20.68 21.84 -9.18
N ARG A 291 21.01 20.67 -9.73
CA ARG A 291 22.37 20.20 -9.92
C ARG A 291 22.96 20.81 -11.18
N THR A 292 23.56 21.98 -11.05
CA THR A 292 24.34 22.58 -12.13
C THR A 292 25.77 22.88 -11.71
N GLU A 293 26.70 22.43 -12.56
CA GLU A 293 28.11 22.76 -12.55
C GLU A 293 28.31 24.29 -12.52
N GLY A 294 28.85 24.80 -11.41
CA GLY A 294 29.40 26.17 -11.33
C GLY A 294 28.62 27.15 -10.47
N GLY A 295 28.88 27.12 -9.15
CA GLY A 295 28.44 28.14 -8.20
C GLY A 295 27.00 27.94 -7.74
N GLN A 296 26.83 27.30 -6.58
CA GLN A 296 25.52 26.93 -6.06
C GLN A 296 24.75 28.15 -5.56
N ASP A 297 23.74 28.55 -6.33
CA ASP A 297 22.73 29.51 -5.88
C ASP A 297 21.67 28.77 -5.04
N TRP A 298 21.94 28.64 -3.74
CA TRP A 298 21.02 27.99 -2.81
C TRP A 298 19.68 28.71 -2.69
N ALA A 299 19.62 30.01 -2.97
CA ALA A 299 18.35 30.74 -2.96
C ALA A 299 17.47 30.32 -4.14
N ALA A 300 18.05 30.14 -5.32
CA ALA A 300 17.34 29.59 -6.49
C ALA A 300 16.90 28.14 -6.25
N ALA A 301 17.78 27.30 -5.68
CA ALA A 301 17.49 25.93 -5.27
C ALA A 301 16.29 25.85 -4.30
N ALA A 302 16.32 26.69 -3.27
CA ALA A 302 15.30 26.70 -2.24
C ALA A 302 13.96 27.20 -2.76
N ALA A 303 13.94 28.15 -3.69
CA ALA A 303 12.71 28.62 -4.32
C ALA A 303 11.94 27.49 -5.02
N GLN A 304 12.64 26.44 -5.44
CA GLN A 304 12.08 25.27 -6.11
C GLN A 304 11.89 24.07 -5.17
N THR A 305 12.30 24.18 -3.90
CA THR A 305 12.12 23.12 -2.91
C THR A 305 10.66 22.98 -2.52
N ASP A 306 10.06 21.86 -2.90
CA ASP A 306 8.67 21.50 -2.65
C ASP A 306 8.53 20.34 -1.66
N MET A 307 9.65 19.70 -1.28
CA MET A 307 9.68 18.57 -0.37
C MET A 307 10.85 18.65 0.60
N VAL A 308 10.56 18.53 1.90
CA VAL A 308 11.57 18.30 2.95
C VAL A 308 11.13 17.08 3.74
N MET A 309 12.00 16.09 3.90
CA MET A 309 11.64 14.84 4.58
C MET A 309 12.79 14.29 5.42
N LEU A 310 12.46 13.60 6.52
CA LEU A 310 13.42 12.74 7.22
C LEU A 310 13.10 11.29 6.90
N ALA A 311 14.05 10.58 6.30
CA ALA A 311 14.01 9.14 6.18
C ALA A 311 14.81 8.51 7.31
N HIS A 312 14.12 7.88 8.25
CA HIS A 312 14.71 7.17 9.38
C HIS A 312 14.66 5.67 9.15
N VAL A 313 15.79 5.01 9.30
CA VAL A 313 15.92 3.56 9.26
C VAL A 313 16.25 3.08 10.67
N SER A 314 15.38 2.23 11.23
CA SER A 314 15.53 1.75 12.61
C SER A 314 16.85 1.01 12.82
N ALA A 315 17.34 1.01 14.06
CA ALA A 315 18.63 0.41 14.40
C ALA A 315 18.65 -1.10 14.14
N ASP A 316 17.52 -1.79 14.29
CA ASP A 316 17.37 -3.21 14.00
C ASP A 316 17.07 -3.51 12.52
N ARG A 317 16.93 -2.47 11.68
CA ARG A 317 16.58 -2.54 10.25
C ARG A 317 15.24 -3.21 9.98
N SER A 318 14.33 -3.21 10.95
CA SER A 318 12.98 -3.77 10.82
C SER A 318 11.94 -2.76 10.32
N SER A 319 12.27 -1.47 10.26
CA SER A 319 11.34 -0.45 9.82
C SER A 319 12.02 0.77 9.19
N VAL A 320 11.27 1.45 8.32
CA VAL A 320 11.65 2.73 7.71
C VAL A 320 10.51 3.72 7.92
N GLN A 321 10.79 4.86 8.55
CA GLN A 321 9.81 5.94 8.68
C GLN A 321 10.24 7.14 7.86
N VAL A 322 9.30 7.70 7.11
CA VAL A 322 9.49 8.94 6.36
C VAL A 322 8.61 10.02 6.95
N ILE A 323 9.24 11.03 7.51
CA ILE A 323 8.56 12.15 8.17
C ILE A 323 8.56 13.33 7.22
N ALA A 324 7.39 13.66 6.67
CA ALA A 324 7.25 14.75 5.71
C ALA A 324 7.08 16.09 6.43
N MET A 325 7.97 17.04 6.12
CA MET A 325 7.97 18.41 6.64
C MET A 325 7.60 19.39 5.53
N PRO A 326 6.56 20.23 5.74
CA PRO A 326 6.26 21.31 4.81
C PRO A 326 7.47 22.27 4.69
N PRO A 327 7.92 22.64 3.48
CA PRO A 327 9.03 23.59 3.31
C PRO A 327 8.76 24.97 3.94
N ASP A 328 7.48 25.35 4.02
CA ASP A 328 7.02 26.60 4.63
C ASP A 328 6.71 26.49 6.14
N LEU A 329 7.10 25.37 6.77
CA LEU A 329 7.05 25.21 8.21
C LEU A 329 7.92 26.28 8.86
N SER A 330 7.32 27.08 9.74
CA SER A 330 7.97 28.16 10.46
C SER A 330 8.81 27.61 11.60
N VAL A 331 10.07 28.04 11.62
CA VAL A 331 11.15 27.51 12.48
C VAL A 331 12.06 28.66 12.90
N ASP A 332 12.85 28.44 13.94
CA ASP A 332 13.95 29.33 14.30
C ASP A 332 15.19 28.91 13.50
N VAL A 333 15.66 29.78 12.59
CA VAL A 333 16.81 29.50 11.73
C VAL A 333 18.08 29.94 12.47
N PRO A 334 19.04 29.03 12.73
CA PRO A 334 20.28 29.37 13.41
C PRO A 334 21.00 30.57 12.77
N GLY A 335 21.29 31.59 13.56
CA GLY A 335 22.02 32.78 13.14
C GLY A 335 21.19 33.88 12.48
N THR A 336 19.96 33.59 12.01
CA THR A 336 19.06 34.58 11.38
C THR A 336 17.72 34.76 12.08
N GLY A 337 17.33 33.87 12.99
CA GLY A 337 16.09 33.98 13.77
C GLY A 337 14.88 33.38 13.04
N PRO A 338 13.65 33.86 13.32
CA PRO A 338 12.43 33.28 12.76
C PRO A 338 12.43 33.25 11.22
N GLY A 339 12.13 32.07 10.65
CA GLY A 339 12.06 31.84 9.22
C GLY A 339 11.25 30.58 8.90
N THR A 340 11.51 29.98 7.73
CA THR A 340 10.97 28.68 7.29
C THR A 340 12.10 27.70 6.96
N LEU A 341 11.78 26.39 6.87
CA LEU A 341 12.74 25.37 6.39
C LEU A 341 13.30 25.72 5.00
N ARG A 342 12.44 26.20 4.10
CA ARG A 342 12.85 26.71 2.78
C ARG A 342 13.85 27.86 2.91
N SER A 343 13.57 28.82 3.79
CA SER A 343 14.47 29.95 3.99
C SER A 343 15.81 29.54 4.61
N ALA A 344 15.83 28.53 5.48
CA ALA A 344 17.05 27.98 6.07
C ALA A 344 17.94 27.36 4.99
N PHE A 345 17.33 26.59 4.08
CA PHE A 345 18.03 26.05 2.92
C PHE A 345 18.50 27.16 1.97
N ALA A 346 17.69 28.18 1.72
CA ALA A 346 18.05 29.32 0.86
C ALA A 346 19.31 30.07 1.35
N GLN A 347 19.44 30.22 2.67
CA GLN A 347 20.48 31.03 3.30
C GLN A 347 21.76 30.24 3.58
N GLY A 348 21.61 29.00 4.06
CA GLY A 348 22.73 28.18 4.52
C GLY A 348 23.00 26.94 3.68
N GLY A 349 22.31 26.76 2.56
CA GLY A 349 22.37 25.55 1.75
C GLY A 349 22.02 24.30 2.57
N PRO A 350 22.53 23.12 2.19
CA PRO A 350 22.30 21.88 2.93
C PRO A 350 22.71 21.97 4.40
N ALA A 351 23.79 22.71 4.71
CA ALA A 351 24.25 22.91 6.08
C ALA A 351 23.22 23.65 6.95
N GLY A 352 22.66 24.73 6.43
CA GLY A 352 21.62 25.49 7.12
C GLY A 352 20.34 24.67 7.32
N ALA A 353 19.97 23.85 6.33
CA ALA A 353 18.82 22.95 6.43
C ALA A 353 19.04 21.88 7.51
N VAL A 354 20.19 21.18 7.50
CA VAL A 354 20.55 20.18 8.51
C VAL A 354 20.54 20.81 9.90
N GLN A 355 21.23 21.94 10.09
CA GLN A 355 21.30 22.58 11.41
C GLN A 355 19.93 22.99 11.95
N THR A 356 19.07 23.55 11.08
CA THR A 356 17.72 23.97 11.47
C THR A 356 16.85 22.77 11.83
N VAL A 357 16.93 21.67 11.07
CA VAL A 357 16.16 20.46 11.35
C VAL A 357 16.67 19.76 12.61
N GLU A 358 17.99 19.68 12.83
CA GLU A 358 18.57 19.16 14.08
C GLU A 358 18.14 20.00 15.30
N GLN A 359 18.14 21.33 15.18
CA GLN A 359 17.69 22.20 16.27
C GLN A 359 16.19 22.05 16.54
N LEU A 360 15.38 21.92 15.49
CA LEU A 360 13.93 21.78 15.59
C LEU A 360 13.53 20.44 16.21
N THR A 361 14.17 19.35 15.78
CA THR A 361 13.77 17.97 16.11
C THR A 361 14.55 17.39 17.27
N ASN A 362 15.73 17.94 17.55
CA ASN A 362 16.75 17.36 18.43
C ASN A 362 17.16 15.92 18.03
N VAL A 363 17.00 15.59 16.75
CA VAL A 363 17.37 14.29 16.16
C VAL A 363 18.67 14.49 15.39
N ARG A 364 19.64 13.61 15.62
CA ARG A 364 20.90 13.60 14.86
C ARG A 364 20.64 13.13 13.43
N LEU A 365 21.06 13.92 12.45
CA LEU A 365 21.01 13.56 11.03
C LEU A 365 22.35 12.96 10.61
N ASP A 366 22.35 11.78 10.03
CA ASP A 366 23.57 11.11 9.58
C ASP A 366 23.97 11.60 8.19
N HIS A 367 22.98 11.77 7.31
CA HIS A 367 23.21 12.10 5.90
C HIS A 367 22.23 13.15 5.37
N VAL A 368 22.62 13.79 4.28
CA VAL A 368 21.74 14.70 3.51
C VAL A 368 21.74 14.30 2.04
N ALA A 369 20.55 14.25 1.46
CA ALA A 369 20.28 13.85 0.10
C ALA A 369 19.51 14.97 -0.63
N LEU A 370 20.09 15.49 -1.71
CA LEU A 370 19.40 16.39 -2.63
C LEU A 370 18.84 15.59 -3.80
N THR A 371 17.56 15.82 -4.12
CA THR A 371 16.86 15.14 -5.21
C THR A 371 15.91 16.10 -5.93
N ASP A 372 15.38 15.66 -7.06
CA ASP A 372 14.43 16.40 -7.88
C ASP A 372 13.18 15.55 -8.15
N SER A 373 12.10 16.21 -8.51
CA SER A 373 10.82 15.57 -8.81
C SER A 373 10.88 14.68 -10.07
N GLU A 374 11.84 14.88 -10.97
CA GLU A 374 12.09 13.96 -12.09
C GLU A 374 12.72 12.64 -11.65
N THR A 375 13.49 12.64 -10.56
CA THR A 375 14.09 11.45 -9.96
C THR A 375 13.01 10.53 -9.44
N PHE A 376 12.00 11.08 -8.76
CA PHE A 376 10.83 10.32 -8.33
C PHE A 376 10.04 9.76 -9.51
N ALA A 377 9.96 10.49 -10.62
CA ALA A 377 9.36 9.99 -11.86
C ALA A 377 10.16 8.79 -12.42
N ARG A 378 11.50 8.90 -12.51
CA ARG A 378 12.37 7.79 -12.96
C ARG A 378 12.30 6.57 -12.03
N VAL A 379 12.22 6.78 -10.72
CA VAL A 379 12.03 5.70 -9.73
C VAL A 379 10.69 5.02 -9.95
N THR A 380 9.62 5.80 -10.12
CA THR A 380 8.27 5.30 -10.42
C THR A 380 8.27 4.43 -11.69
N ASP A 381 8.93 4.88 -12.76
CA ASP A 381 9.04 4.10 -14.00
C ASP A 381 9.86 2.82 -13.81
N ALA A 382 10.95 2.87 -13.02
CA ALA A 382 11.78 1.71 -12.73
C ALA A 382 11.02 0.60 -11.96
N LEU A 383 10.03 1.00 -11.15
CA LEU A 383 9.09 0.14 -10.42
C LEU A 383 7.95 -0.40 -11.30
N GLY A 384 7.82 0.09 -12.53
CA GLY A 384 6.71 -0.22 -13.43
C GLY A 384 5.43 0.53 -13.09
N GLY A 385 5.55 1.73 -12.51
CA GLY A 385 4.45 2.58 -12.08
C GLY A 385 4.01 2.35 -10.64
N VAL A 386 3.25 3.30 -10.10
CA VAL A 386 2.74 3.30 -8.71
C VAL A 386 1.24 3.56 -8.68
N GLU A 387 0.54 2.99 -7.70
CA GLU A 387 -0.91 3.11 -7.60
C GLU A 387 -1.31 4.39 -6.84
N VAL A 388 -2.08 5.25 -7.49
CA VAL A 388 -2.56 6.51 -6.93
C VAL A 388 -4.06 6.60 -7.13
N ASP A 389 -4.78 6.93 -6.05
CA ASP A 389 -6.22 7.21 -6.10
C ASP A 389 -6.42 8.68 -6.50
N LEU A 390 -6.91 8.89 -7.72
CA LEU A 390 -7.12 10.20 -8.29
C LEU A 390 -8.48 10.75 -7.86
N ASP A 391 -8.50 11.81 -7.05
CA ASP A 391 -9.76 12.48 -6.65
C ASP A 391 -10.52 13.09 -7.84
N ASN A 392 -9.80 13.43 -8.91
CA ASN A 392 -10.33 14.09 -10.11
C ASN A 392 -9.61 13.57 -11.36
N ARG A 393 -10.18 13.84 -12.54
CA ARG A 393 -9.53 13.49 -13.82
C ARG A 393 -8.10 14.01 -13.89
N LEU A 394 -7.18 13.16 -14.33
CA LEU A 394 -5.80 13.56 -14.61
C LEU A 394 -5.67 14.02 -16.06
N MET A 395 -5.14 15.23 -16.21
CA MET A 395 -4.77 15.81 -17.49
C MET A 395 -3.25 15.80 -17.61
N VAL A 396 -2.72 15.25 -18.70
CA VAL A 396 -1.28 15.32 -19.02
C VAL A 396 -1.16 15.93 -20.40
N ASN A 397 -0.37 17.01 -20.52
CA ASN A 397 -0.16 17.73 -21.78
C ASN A 397 -1.47 18.15 -22.50
N GLY A 398 -2.47 18.58 -21.72
CA GLY A 398 -3.78 19.02 -22.23
C GLY A 398 -4.72 17.88 -22.69
N ARG A 399 -4.34 16.62 -22.50
CA ARG A 399 -5.19 15.44 -22.79
C ARG A 399 -5.60 14.79 -21.48
N GLN A 400 -6.86 14.36 -21.40
CA GLN A 400 -7.29 13.52 -20.29
C GLN A 400 -6.66 12.14 -20.45
N VAL A 401 -5.90 11.71 -19.44
CA VAL A 401 -5.23 10.41 -19.41
C VAL A 401 -6.01 9.43 -18.55
N PHE A 402 -6.48 9.87 -17.37
CA PHE A 402 -7.30 9.05 -16.48
C PHE A 402 -8.52 9.81 -15.94
N PRO A 403 -9.66 9.14 -15.70
CA PRO A 403 -10.73 9.66 -14.86
C PRO A 403 -10.32 9.68 -13.38
N ALA A 404 -11.24 10.06 -12.49
CA ALA A 404 -11.06 9.85 -11.06
C ALA A 404 -11.09 8.35 -10.73
N GLY A 405 -10.37 7.93 -9.68
CA GLY A 405 -10.26 6.56 -9.22
C GLY A 405 -8.81 6.06 -9.14
N LEU A 406 -8.65 4.77 -8.83
CA LEU A 406 -7.32 4.16 -8.65
C LEU A 406 -6.68 3.83 -9.98
N HIS A 407 -5.52 4.44 -10.23
CA HIS A 407 -4.75 4.23 -11.44
C HIS A 407 -3.29 3.97 -11.11
N ARG A 408 -2.65 3.09 -11.90
CA ARG A 408 -1.21 2.91 -11.86
C ARG A 408 -0.58 3.96 -12.75
N LEU A 409 0.00 4.99 -12.14
CA LEU A 409 0.64 6.10 -12.83
C LEU A 409 2.09 5.76 -13.15
N THR A 410 2.50 6.08 -14.37
CA THR A 410 3.90 6.22 -14.76
C THR A 410 4.53 7.44 -14.07
N GLY A 411 5.86 7.57 -14.16
CA GLY A 411 6.58 8.72 -13.62
C GLY A 411 6.08 10.05 -14.18
N GLU A 412 5.86 10.13 -15.50
CA GLU A 412 5.34 11.34 -16.16
C GLU A 412 3.92 11.67 -15.66
N GLU A 413 3.06 10.67 -15.54
CA GLU A 413 1.66 10.86 -15.09
C GLU A 413 1.60 11.26 -13.61
N ALA A 414 2.39 10.62 -12.75
CA ALA A 414 2.45 10.94 -11.33
C ALA A 414 3.02 12.35 -11.10
N LEU A 415 4.06 12.72 -11.86
CA LEU A 415 4.63 14.07 -11.83
C LEU A 415 3.61 15.12 -12.28
N ALA A 416 2.88 14.86 -13.38
CA ALA A 416 1.82 15.74 -13.86
C ALA A 416 0.69 15.87 -12.83
N TRP A 417 0.33 14.79 -12.14
CA TRP A 417 -0.69 14.80 -11.09
C TRP A 417 -0.28 15.64 -9.88
N VAL A 418 0.96 15.48 -9.40
CA VAL A 418 1.49 16.31 -8.29
C VAL A 418 1.56 17.77 -8.71
N ARG A 419 2.00 18.05 -9.94
CA ARG A 419 2.20 19.43 -10.42
C ARG A 419 0.93 20.19 -10.79
N GLY A 420 -0.14 19.47 -11.11
CA GLY A 420 -1.32 19.90 -11.87
C GLY A 420 -1.77 21.37 -11.80
N ASP A 421 -2.41 21.83 -12.87
CA ASP A 421 -2.82 23.23 -13.03
C ASP A 421 -3.67 23.73 -11.85
N GLY A 422 -3.22 24.82 -11.21
CA GLY A 422 -3.95 25.49 -10.13
C GLY A 422 -3.88 24.83 -8.75
N VAL A 423 -3.00 23.84 -8.56
CA VAL A 423 -2.72 23.24 -7.25
C VAL A 423 -1.89 24.22 -6.41
N ASP A 424 -2.40 24.57 -5.23
CA ASP A 424 -1.64 25.38 -4.26
C ASP A 424 -0.51 24.56 -3.61
N ASP A 425 0.44 25.23 -2.96
CA ASP A 425 1.64 24.57 -2.42
C ASP A 425 1.31 23.56 -1.32
N VAL A 426 0.22 23.79 -0.58
CA VAL A 426 -0.28 22.86 0.45
C VAL A 426 -0.79 21.57 -0.19
N SER A 427 -1.62 21.68 -1.22
CA SER A 427 -2.16 20.54 -1.95
C SER A 427 -1.06 19.79 -2.71
N ARG A 428 -0.06 20.51 -3.25
CA ARG A 428 1.12 19.91 -3.89
C ARG A 428 1.90 19.06 -2.89
N SER A 429 2.20 19.61 -1.72
CA SER A 429 2.89 18.89 -0.64
C SER A 429 2.12 17.63 -0.21
N ALA A 430 0.79 17.72 -0.09
CA ALA A 430 -0.06 16.58 0.23
C ALA A 430 -0.02 15.50 -0.87
N ARG A 431 -0.10 15.87 -2.15
CA ARG A 431 0.02 14.93 -3.28
C ARG A 431 1.40 14.28 -3.35
N SER A 432 2.47 15.04 -3.12
CA SER A 432 3.83 14.50 -3.06
C SER A 432 3.98 13.44 -1.97
N ALA A 433 3.39 13.66 -0.79
CA ALA A 433 3.37 12.67 0.28
C ALA A 433 2.61 11.40 -0.11
N VAL A 434 1.48 11.53 -0.82
CA VAL A 434 0.73 10.38 -1.37
C VAL A 434 1.56 9.64 -2.43
N TRP A 435 2.23 10.36 -3.34
CA TRP A 435 3.07 9.75 -4.35
C TRP A 435 4.24 8.97 -3.75
N LEU A 436 4.92 9.56 -2.75
CA LEU A 436 5.98 8.88 -2.03
C LEU A 436 5.49 7.62 -1.33
N ARG A 437 4.33 7.69 -0.68
CA ARG A 437 3.71 6.50 -0.06
C ARG A 437 3.42 5.43 -1.11
N ALA A 438 2.91 5.79 -2.28
CA ALA A 438 2.68 4.85 -3.36
C ALA A 438 3.98 4.23 -3.91
N ILE A 439 5.09 4.98 -3.94
CA ILE A 439 6.43 4.45 -4.28
C ILE A 439 6.88 3.44 -3.22
N LEU A 440 6.71 3.75 -1.93
CA LEU A 440 7.13 2.90 -0.82
C LEU A 440 6.28 1.63 -0.72
N ASP A 441 4.95 1.75 -0.89
CA ASP A 441 4.04 0.61 -0.99
C ASP A 441 4.49 -0.31 -2.14
N ARG A 442 4.76 0.27 -3.32
CA ARG A 442 5.22 -0.48 -4.50
C ARG A 442 6.59 -1.16 -4.31
N LEU A 443 7.47 -0.59 -3.49
CA LEU A 443 8.76 -1.22 -3.15
C LEU A 443 8.56 -2.47 -2.27
N GLY A 444 7.51 -2.49 -1.44
CA GLY A 444 7.14 -3.62 -0.61
C GLY A 444 6.47 -4.76 -1.37
N ASP A 445 5.94 -4.51 -2.57
CA ASP A 445 5.29 -5.53 -3.39
C ASP A 445 6.24 -6.70 -3.72
N ASP A 446 5.72 -7.91 -3.60
CA ASP A 446 6.51 -9.14 -3.76
C ASP A 446 7.17 -9.30 -5.13
N ASP A 447 6.57 -8.74 -6.19
CA ASP A 447 7.11 -8.77 -7.55
C ASP A 447 8.26 -7.78 -7.77
N VAL A 448 8.34 -6.70 -6.97
CA VAL A 448 9.50 -5.79 -6.93
C VAL A 448 10.56 -6.37 -6.02
N ARG A 449 10.18 -6.76 -4.79
CA ARG A 449 11.07 -7.28 -3.77
C ARG A 449 11.87 -8.50 -4.25
N ARG A 450 11.22 -9.44 -4.94
CA ARG A 450 11.87 -10.66 -5.47
C ARG A 450 12.56 -10.47 -6.83
N ASN A 451 12.56 -9.26 -7.39
CA ASN A 451 13.09 -8.97 -8.72
C ASN A 451 14.46 -8.28 -8.66
N PRO A 452 15.58 -9.02 -8.78
CA PRO A 452 16.92 -8.44 -8.71
C PRO A 452 17.20 -7.43 -9.83
N ALA A 453 16.56 -7.56 -10.98
CA ALA A 453 16.71 -6.59 -12.06
C ALA A 453 15.99 -5.26 -11.75
N ALA A 454 14.89 -5.28 -11.00
CA ALA A 454 14.22 -4.07 -10.52
C ALA A 454 15.12 -3.31 -9.55
N TRP A 455 15.70 -4.00 -8.56
CA TRP A 455 16.65 -3.42 -7.62
C TRP A 455 17.90 -2.83 -8.29
N LEU A 456 18.46 -3.51 -9.30
CA LEU A 456 19.60 -2.95 -10.06
C LEU A 456 19.22 -1.69 -10.85
N ARG A 457 18.00 -1.62 -11.42
CA ARG A 457 17.51 -0.40 -12.07
C ARG A 457 17.30 0.73 -11.07
N LEU A 458 16.68 0.44 -9.92
CA LEU A 458 16.48 1.40 -8.83
C LEU A 458 17.81 1.96 -8.33
N LEU A 459 18.77 1.08 -8.07
CA LEU A 459 20.13 1.47 -7.68
C LEU A 459 20.75 2.39 -8.74
N GLY A 460 20.60 2.08 -10.03
CA GLY A 460 21.09 2.93 -11.11
C GLY A 460 20.43 4.31 -11.18
N VAL A 461 19.13 4.41 -10.89
CA VAL A 461 18.41 5.69 -10.85
C VAL A 461 18.83 6.51 -9.63
N VAL A 462 18.79 5.92 -8.43
CA VAL A 462 19.11 6.61 -7.17
C VAL A 462 20.57 7.09 -7.16
N SER A 463 21.52 6.23 -7.53
CA SER A 463 22.94 6.59 -7.59
C SER A 463 23.30 7.63 -8.65
N GLY A 464 22.48 7.76 -9.70
CA GLY A 464 22.66 8.78 -10.73
C GLY A 464 21.95 10.10 -10.45
N SER A 465 21.14 10.18 -9.39
CA SER A 465 20.19 11.28 -9.20
C SER A 465 20.13 11.84 -7.78
N VAL A 466 20.80 11.21 -6.80
CA VAL A 466 20.96 11.77 -5.46
C VAL A 466 22.36 12.33 -5.29
N ALA A 467 22.47 13.60 -4.89
CA ALA A 467 23.73 14.14 -4.37
C ALA A 467 23.75 13.93 -2.86
N VAL A 468 24.82 13.31 -2.36
CA VAL A 468 24.96 12.89 -0.96
C VAL A 468 26.17 13.57 -0.32
N ASP A 469 26.20 13.67 1.01
CA ASP A 469 27.36 14.16 1.77
C ASP A 469 28.61 13.28 1.55
N GLU A 470 29.80 13.80 1.88
CA GLU A 470 31.06 13.07 1.66
C GLU A 470 31.16 11.81 2.54
N GLY A 471 30.45 11.81 3.67
CA GLY A 471 30.35 10.69 4.60
C GLY A 471 29.49 9.53 4.12
N PHE A 472 28.41 9.79 3.37
CA PHE A 472 27.52 8.74 2.84
C PHE A 472 28.13 8.04 1.62
N ASP A 473 29.17 7.26 1.85
CA ASP A 473 29.85 6.59 0.76
C ASP A 473 28.96 5.51 0.12
N ARG A 474 29.34 5.13 -1.09
CA ARG A 474 28.60 4.16 -1.91
C ARG A 474 28.40 2.81 -1.23
N SER A 475 29.37 2.37 -0.44
CA SER A 475 29.29 1.10 0.27
C SER A 475 28.28 1.17 1.42
N GLU A 476 28.15 2.35 2.03
CA GLU A 476 27.14 2.64 3.04
C GLU A 476 25.74 2.73 2.44
N LEU A 477 25.57 3.42 1.30
CA LEU A 477 24.28 3.47 0.58
C LEU A 477 23.83 2.08 0.12
N VAL A 478 24.73 1.30 -0.47
CA VAL A 478 24.44 -0.08 -0.86
C VAL A 478 24.17 -0.92 0.39
N GLY A 479 24.97 -0.80 1.44
CA GLY A 479 24.77 -1.51 2.71
C GLY A 479 23.41 -1.23 3.32
N LEU A 480 22.99 0.03 3.36
CA LEU A 480 21.69 0.47 3.87
C LEU A 480 20.55 -0.09 3.01
N LEU A 481 20.60 0.10 1.68
CA LEU A 481 19.57 -0.44 0.77
C LEU A 481 19.47 -1.97 0.83
N THR A 482 20.60 -2.66 0.99
CA THR A 482 20.60 -4.12 1.13
C THR A 482 20.03 -4.54 2.49
N SER A 483 20.23 -3.74 3.55
CA SER A 483 19.73 -4.04 4.89
C SER A 483 18.21 -3.90 5.02
N VAL A 484 17.59 -3.05 4.21
CA VAL A 484 16.13 -2.79 4.23
C VAL A 484 15.36 -3.55 3.13
N ARG A 485 16.05 -4.32 2.28
CA ARG A 485 15.41 -4.99 1.12
C ARG A 485 14.33 -6.02 1.48
N ASP A 486 14.41 -6.55 2.70
CA ASP A 486 13.53 -7.61 3.18
C ASP A 486 12.28 -7.04 3.87
N LEU A 487 12.18 -5.69 3.95
CA LEU A 487 11.02 -4.99 4.52
C LEU A 487 9.77 -5.12 3.65
N GLY A 488 8.62 -5.27 4.30
CA GLY A 488 7.29 -5.29 3.69
C GLY A 488 6.52 -3.97 3.81
N PRO A 489 5.35 -3.85 3.15
CA PRO A 489 4.55 -2.62 3.11
C PRO A 489 4.10 -2.07 4.48
N GLY A 490 4.05 -2.90 5.52
CA GLY A 490 3.67 -2.48 6.89
C GLY A 490 4.83 -1.93 7.72
N GLU A 491 6.06 -2.18 7.28
CA GLU A 491 7.31 -1.79 7.96
C GLU A 491 7.84 -0.45 7.43
N VAL A 492 7.25 0.06 6.35
CA VAL A 492 7.54 1.37 5.78
C VAL A 492 6.37 2.32 6.02
N GLN A 493 6.61 3.43 6.71
CA GLN A 493 5.56 4.35 7.14
C GLN A 493 5.86 5.77 6.72
N VAL A 494 4.85 6.47 6.19
CA VAL A 494 4.96 7.90 5.86
C VAL A 494 4.05 8.69 6.79
N VAL A 495 4.63 9.62 7.54
CA VAL A 495 3.94 10.40 8.57
C VAL A 495 4.17 11.89 8.30
N PRO A 496 3.11 12.70 8.09
CA PRO A 496 3.29 14.15 8.04
C PRO A 496 3.61 14.69 9.44
N VAL A 497 4.46 15.71 9.51
CA VAL A 497 4.70 16.41 10.77
C VAL A 497 3.39 17.05 11.27
N PRO A 498 3.03 16.89 12.56
CA PRO A 498 1.90 17.58 13.16
C PRO A 498 2.11 19.09 13.13
N THR A 499 1.22 19.81 12.43
CA THR A 499 1.29 21.26 12.28
C THR A 499 -0.03 21.92 12.62
N THR A 500 0.05 23.16 13.10
CA THR A 500 -1.10 24.06 13.28
C THR A 500 -0.83 25.40 12.61
N VAL A 501 -1.88 26.12 12.25
CA VAL A 501 -1.77 27.45 11.66
C VAL A 501 -1.97 28.49 12.74
N VAL A 502 -0.97 29.34 12.94
CA VAL A 502 -1.02 30.47 13.88
C VAL A 502 -0.97 31.77 13.09
N THR A 503 -1.93 32.65 13.35
CA THR A 503 -1.95 33.97 12.72
C THR A 503 -0.94 34.88 13.43
N THR A 504 0.14 35.24 12.73
CA THR A 504 1.14 36.18 13.25
C THR A 504 1.02 37.48 12.45
N GLY A 505 0.32 38.46 13.01
CA GLY A 505 -0.04 39.69 12.28
C GLY A 505 -1.06 39.41 11.16
N ASP A 506 -0.80 39.91 9.94
CA ASP A 506 -1.68 39.76 8.76
C ASP A 506 -1.39 38.50 7.92
N SER A 507 -0.49 37.61 8.36
CA SER A 507 -0.13 36.40 7.61
C SER A 507 -0.26 35.12 8.46
N PRO A 508 -0.93 34.07 7.95
CA PRO A 508 -0.93 32.77 8.61
C PRO A 508 0.46 32.13 8.52
N ALA A 509 0.98 31.68 9.65
CA ALA A 509 2.23 30.92 9.73
C ALA A 509 1.91 29.46 10.09
N LEU A 510 2.49 28.52 9.35
CA LEU A 510 2.40 27.10 9.68
C LEU A 510 3.48 26.78 10.71
N VAL A 511 3.10 26.34 11.91
CA VAL A 511 4.04 26.02 12.99
C VAL A 511 3.85 24.57 13.44
N PRO A 512 4.87 23.94 14.04
CA PRO A 512 4.69 22.63 14.67
C PRO A 512 3.63 22.67 15.76
N ASP A 513 2.74 21.68 15.79
CA ASP A 513 1.84 21.51 16.93
C ASP A 513 2.61 20.88 18.10
N ALA A 514 2.98 21.72 19.07
CA ALA A 514 4.04 21.44 20.04
C ALA A 514 3.92 20.07 20.76
N ALA A 515 2.71 19.67 21.17
CA ALA A 515 2.50 18.43 21.89
C ALA A 515 2.65 17.18 21.00
N PRO A 516 1.86 16.99 19.93
CA PRO A 516 2.01 15.84 19.03
C PRO A 516 3.35 15.86 18.28
N PHE A 517 3.91 17.04 17.98
CA PHE A 517 5.26 17.16 17.42
C PHE A 517 6.32 16.60 18.38
N GLY A 518 6.27 17.00 19.65
CA GLY A 518 7.19 16.49 20.67
C GLY A 518 7.13 14.98 20.81
N ILE A 519 5.93 14.39 20.83
CA ILE A 519 5.73 12.94 20.89
C ILE A 519 6.36 12.24 19.68
N LEU A 520 6.12 12.77 18.46
CA LEU A 520 6.68 12.22 17.23
C LEU A 520 8.22 12.26 17.24
N MET A 521 8.81 13.39 17.63
CA MET A 521 10.27 13.53 17.67
C MET A 521 10.90 12.71 18.80
N ASP A 522 10.25 12.60 19.95
CA ASP A 522 10.69 11.73 21.05
C ASP A 522 10.78 10.28 20.57
N ALA A 523 9.73 9.78 19.92
CA ALA A 523 9.69 8.43 19.39
C ALA A 523 10.75 8.18 18.31
N LEU A 524 11.05 9.18 17.48
CA LEU A 524 12.14 9.11 16.50
C LEU A 524 13.52 9.05 17.17
N ARG A 525 13.74 9.83 18.24
CA ARG A 525 15.00 9.85 18.99
C ARG A 525 15.24 8.55 19.76
N THR A 526 14.17 7.90 20.20
CA THR A 526 14.25 6.64 20.95
C THR A 526 14.12 5.39 20.07
N ASP A 527 13.97 5.53 18.75
CA ASP A 527 13.78 4.41 17.81
C ASP A 527 12.59 3.52 18.20
N THR A 528 11.47 4.15 18.58
CA THR A 528 10.21 3.48 19.03
C THR A 528 9.00 3.95 18.23
N LEU A 529 9.22 4.56 17.07
CA LEU A 529 8.16 5.20 16.29
C LEU A 529 7.20 4.17 15.68
N ASP A 530 7.72 3.01 15.28
CA ASP A 530 6.96 1.86 14.83
C ASP A 530 6.03 1.29 15.92
N GLU A 531 6.51 1.21 17.17
CA GLU A 531 5.70 0.78 18.32
C GLU A 531 4.53 1.74 18.59
N GLN A 532 4.79 3.05 18.53
CA GLN A 532 3.75 4.06 18.79
C GLN A 532 2.71 4.14 17.66
N LEU A 533 3.14 4.01 16.40
CA LEU A 533 2.25 4.03 15.25
C LEU A 533 1.48 2.72 15.09
N GLY A 534 2.06 1.59 15.48
CA GLY A 534 1.41 0.28 15.51
C GLY A 534 0.43 0.09 16.68
N ALA A 535 0.63 0.79 17.79
CA ALA A 535 -0.25 0.72 18.95
C ALA A 535 -1.60 1.45 18.76
N GLY A 536 -1.64 2.50 17.93
CA GLY A 536 -2.83 3.32 17.69
C GLY A 536 -3.41 4.01 18.94
N PRO A 537 -4.16 5.12 18.79
CA PRO A 537 -5.04 5.62 19.85
C PRO A 537 -6.27 4.72 20.07
#